data_AF-A0A8K0G9L1-F1
#
_entry.id   AF-A0A8K0G9L1-F1
#
_cell.length_a   1.000
_cell.length_b   1.000
_cell.length_c   1.000
_cell.angle_alpha   90.00
_cell.angle_beta   90.00
_cell.angle_gamma   90.00
#
_symmetry.space_group_name_H-M   'P 1'
#
loop_
_entity.id
_entity.type
_entity.pdbx_description
1 polymer ?
#
loop_
_entity_poly.entity_id
_entity_poly.type
_entity_poly.pdbx_seq_one_letter_code
_entity_poly.pdbx_strand_id
1 'polypeptide(L)'
;MSLKEQDVRQTVLRKWTENPLISTSELAKICKTSQRTVQRYLKKFRNTGTIDRKSRNGRPTRSFDKIIEKKVCVIYKKHPSISVRDVAKKIGSSSSNVQKIKKRCNIKTYKKQKAPKRTTEQYNWAIRRSRLLYQMLLERSDH
;
A
#
# COMPACT_ATOMS: atom_id res chain seq x y z
N MET A 1 20.07 3.53 13.44
CA MET A 1 18.96 2.92 14.21
C MET A 1 18.72 3.79 15.43
N SER A 2 17.58 4.47 15.54
CA SER A 2 17.30 5.32 16.71
C SER A 2 17.31 4.45 17.97
N LEU A 3 18.34 4.62 18.80
CA LEU A 3 18.62 3.93 20.06
C LEU A 3 17.60 4.24 21.18
N LYS A 4 16.51 4.96 20.89
CA LYS A 4 15.71 5.64 21.94
C LYS A 4 14.72 4.77 22.71
N GLU A 5 14.45 3.54 22.32
CA GLU A 5 13.66 2.61 23.13
C GLU A 5 14.18 1.18 22.95
N GLN A 6 15.18 0.76 23.73
CA GLN A 6 15.32 -0.68 23.99
C GLN A 6 13.98 -1.14 24.56
N ASP A 7 13.32 -2.10 23.91
CA ASP A 7 12.03 -2.60 24.35
C ASP A 7 12.17 -3.06 25.81
N VAL A 8 11.48 -2.39 26.74
CA VAL A 8 11.64 -2.62 28.19
C VAL A 8 11.55 -4.11 28.54
N ARG A 9 10.75 -4.87 27.78
CA ARG A 9 10.60 -6.31 27.96
C ARG A 9 11.90 -7.09 27.73
N GLN A 10 12.71 -6.69 26.76
CA GLN A 10 14.02 -7.31 26.47
C GLN A 10 15.04 -6.94 27.54
N THR A 11 15.02 -5.70 28.04
CA THR A 11 15.94 -5.28 29.12
C THR A 11 15.63 -5.98 30.44
N VAL A 12 14.33 -6.16 30.76
CA VAL A 12 13.88 -6.95 31.91
C VAL A 12 14.38 -8.39 31.81
N LEU A 13 14.26 -9.04 30.65
CA LEU A 13 14.71 -10.41 30.48
C LEU A 13 16.23 -10.53 30.61
N ARG A 14 16.99 -9.65 29.94
CA ARG A 14 18.45 -9.66 30.00
C ARG A 14 18.97 -9.55 31.43
N LYS A 15 18.43 -8.61 32.21
CA LYS A 15 18.84 -8.43 33.62
C LYS A 15 18.42 -9.60 34.50
N TRP A 16 17.27 -10.22 34.23
CA TRP A 16 16.84 -11.42 34.94
C TRP A 16 17.69 -12.64 34.60
N THR A 17 18.15 -12.79 33.35
CA THR A 17 19.06 -13.88 32.97
C THR A 17 20.47 -13.70 33.54
N GLU A 18 20.94 -12.46 33.64
CA GLU A 18 22.22 -12.13 34.30
C GLU A 18 22.16 -12.42 35.81
N ASN A 19 21.04 -12.11 36.47
CA ASN A 19 20.86 -12.31 37.92
C ASN A 19 19.46 -12.86 38.25
N PRO A 20 19.23 -14.18 38.23
CA PRO A 20 17.90 -14.76 38.42
C PRO A 20 17.26 -14.56 39.80
N LEU A 21 18.09 -14.26 40.82
CA LEU A 21 17.66 -14.01 42.19
C LEU A 21 17.12 -12.60 42.42
N ILE A 22 17.27 -11.70 41.44
CA ILE A 22 16.81 -10.32 41.57
C ILE A 22 15.29 -10.27 41.78
N SER A 23 14.87 -9.46 42.74
CA SER A 23 13.44 -9.34 43.05
C SER A 23 12.70 -8.62 41.92
N THR A 24 11.43 -8.98 41.70
CA THR A 24 10.59 -8.31 40.68
C THR A 24 10.38 -6.81 40.98
N SER A 25 10.45 -6.42 42.25
CA SER A 25 10.35 -5.02 42.69
C SER A 25 11.60 -4.22 42.30
N GLU A 26 12.77 -4.81 42.46
CA GLU A 26 14.05 -4.19 42.11
C GLU A 26 14.21 -4.06 40.59
N LEU A 27 13.86 -5.09 39.83
CA LEU A 27 13.80 -5.02 38.36
C LEU A 27 12.86 -3.91 37.87
N ALA A 28 11.72 -3.73 38.54
CA ALA A 28 10.75 -2.70 38.20
C ALA A 28 11.34 -1.29 38.36
N LYS A 29 12.09 -1.04 39.44
CA LYS A 29 12.82 0.22 39.68
C LYS A 29 13.88 0.46 38.61
N ILE A 30 14.70 -0.56 38.34
CA ILE A 30 15.79 -0.50 37.35
C ILE A 30 15.27 -0.22 35.94
N CYS A 31 14.18 -0.89 35.55
CA CYS A 31 13.59 -0.78 34.21
C CYS A 31 12.53 0.34 34.11
N LYS A 32 12.34 1.15 35.15
CA LYS A 32 11.35 2.24 35.23
C LYS A 32 9.94 1.81 34.78
N THR A 33 9.49 0.64 35.23
CA THR A 33 8.15 0.11 34.93
C THR A 33 7.47 -0.46 36.16
N SER A 34 6.18 -0.80 36.06
CA SER A 34 5.46 -1.39 37.19
C SER A 34 5.88 -2.84 37.44
N GLN A 35 5.92 -3.23 38.72
CA GLN A 35 6.19 -4.62 39.13
C GLN A 35 5.26 -5.62 38.42
N ARG A 36 3.99 -5.26 38.23
CA ARG A 36 3.00 -6.06 37.49
C ARG A 36 3.40 -6.30 36.03
N THR A 37 4.06 -5.33 35.39
CA THR A 37 4.55 -5.47 34.01
C THR A 37 5.73 -6.43 33.93
N VAL A 38 6.69 -6.30 34.86
CA VAL A 38 7.83 -7.24 34.99
C VAL A 38 7.34 -8.67 35.22
N GLN A 39 6.43 -8.87 36.18
CA GLN A 39 5.84 -10.18 36.46
C GLN A 39 5.14 -10.76 35.23
N ARG A 40 4.41 -9.95 34.47
CA ARG A 40 3.76 -10.40 33.23
C ARG A 40 4.77 -10.86 32.18
N TYR A 41 5.88 -10.15 32.02
CA TYR A 41 6.94 -10.55 31.07
C TYR A 41 7.61 -11.85 31.49
N LEU A 42 8.01 -11.98 32.76
CA LEU A 42 8.64 -13.20 33.28
C LEU A 42 7.69 -14.40 33.23
N LYS A 43 6.42 -14.21 33.63
CA LYS A 43 5.39 -15.27 33.53
C LYS A 43 5.21 -15.73 32.09
N LYS A 44 5.15 -14.79 31.14
CA LYS A 44 5.05 -15.13 29.73
C LYS A 44 6.27 -15.90 29.24
N PHE A 45 7.47 -15.44 29.58
CA PHE A 45 8.71 -16.12 29.22
C PHE A 45 8.76 -17.56 29.74
N ARG A 46 8.41 -17.77 31.02
CA ARG A 46 8.34 -19.12 31.61
C ARG A 46 7.35 -20.03 30.89
N ASN A 47 6.22 -19.48 30.43
CA ASN A 47 5.16 -20.26 29.78
C ASN A 47 5.42 -20.55 28.30
N THR A 48 6.02 -19.62 27.55
CA THR A 48 6.13 -19.70 26.07
C THR A 48 7.56 -19.65 25.54
N GLY A 49 8.56 -19.53 26.41
CA GLY A 49 9.98 -19.35 26.04
C GLY A 49 10.27 -18.02 25.33
N THR A 50 9.27 -17.13 25.19
CA THR A 50 9.35 -15.94 24.34
C THR A 50 8.64 -14.76 24.96
N ILE A 51 9.19 -13.56 24.78
CA ILE A 51 8.59 -12.31 25.30
C ILE A 51 7.95 -11.49 24.17
N ASP A 52 8.15 -11.89 22.92
CA ASP A 52 7.65 -11.21 21.73
C ASP A 52 6.15 -11.01 21.70
N ARG A 53 5.75 -9.77 21.40
CA ARG A 53 4.34 -9.41 21.29
C ARG A 53 3.72 -10.29 20.21
N LYS A 54 2.62 -10.97 20.55
CA LYS A 54 1.80 -11.66 19.57
C LYS A 54 1.29 -10.63 18.56
N SER A 55 1.24 -11.00 17.28
CA SER A 55 0.55 -10.18 16.28
C SER A 55 -0.89 -9.96 16.76
N ARG A 56 -1.28 -8.70 16.95
CA ARG A 56 -2.65 -8.38 17.33
C ARG A 56 -3.55 -8.58 16.13
N ASN A 57 -4.62 -9.35 16.30
CA ASN A 57 -5.73 -9.39 15.37
C ASN A 57 -6.53 -8.09 15.56
N GLY A 58 -6.02 -6.99 15.02
CA GLY A 58 -6.71 -5.71 15.01
C GLY A 58 -7.89 -5.71 14.04
N ARG A 59 -8.62 -4.60 13.97
CA ARG A 59 -9.59 -4.38 12.89
C ARG A 59 -8.88 -4.63 11.56
N PRO A 60 -9.43 -5.47 10.67
CA PRO A 60 -8.81 -5.71 9.38
C PRO A 60 -8.61 -4.36 8.71
N THR A 61 -7.38 -4.04 8.35
CA THR A 61 -7.03 -2.79 7.65
C THR A 61 -7.73 -2.69 6.30
N ARG A 62 -8.33 -3.79 5.83
CA ARG A 62 -9.03 -3.91 4.56
C ARG A 62 -10.44 -4.45 4.80
N SER A 63 -11.45 -3.66 4.48
CA SER A 63 -12.86 -4.09 4.36
C SER A 63 -13.09 -4.68 2.97
N PHE A 64 -12.37 -5.76 2.65
CA PHE A 64 -12.11 -6.08 1.26
C PHE A 64 -12.69 -7.42 0.80
N ASP A 65 -13.73 -7.32 -0.03
CA ASP A 65 -14.27 -8.44 -0.79
C ASP A 65 -13.51 -8.57 -2.13
N LYS A 66 -12.76 -9.69 -2.26
CA LYS A 66 -12.03 -10.08 -3.47
C LYS A 66 -12.94 -10.17 -4.70
N ILE A 67 -14.19 -10.56 -4.51
CA ILE A 67 -15.17 -10.73 -5.59
C ILE A 67 -15.52 -9.36 -6.18
N ILE A 68 -15.75 -8.36 -5.32
CA ILE A 68 -16.05 -6.98 -5.74
C ILE A 68 -14.89 -6.38 -6.52
N GLU A 69 -13.63 -6.56 -6.09
CA GLU A 69 -12.48 -6.04 -6.87
C GLU A 69 -12.34 -6.68 -8.22
N LYS A 70 -12.50 -8.00 -8.30
CA LYS A 70 -12.45 -8.70 -9.60
C LYS A 70 -13.50 -8.12 -10.54
N LYS A 71 -14.73 -7.89 -10.05
CA LYS A 71 -15.81 -7.23 -10.81
C LYS A 71 -15.41 -5.81 -11.25
N VAL A 72 -14.90 -4.98 -10.33
CA VAL A 72 -14.45 -3.60 -10.65
C VAL A 72 -13.32 -3.60 -11.69
N CYS A 73 -12.27 -4.40 -11.50
CA CYS A 73 -11.15 -4.40 -12.46
C CYS A 73 -11.62 -4.91 -13.85
N VAL A 74 -12.52 -5.90 -13.92
CA VAL A 74 -13.10 -6.38 -15.20
C VAL A 74 -13.89 -5.28 -15.91
N ILE A 75 -14.72 -4.52 -15.18
CA ILE A 75 -15.51 -3.43 -15.78
C ILE A 75 -14.60 -2.35 -16.36
N TYR A 76 -13.56 -1.93 -15.64
CA TYR A 76 -12.62 -0.93 -16.14
C TYR A 76 -11.74 -1.43 -17.29
N LYS A 77 -11.40 -2.72 -17.33
CA LYS A 77 -10.71 -3.30 -18.49
C LYS A 77 -11.56 -3.23 -19.76
N LYS A 78 -12.86 -3.49 -19.65
CA LYS A 78 -13.79 -3.42 -20.78
C LYS A 78 -14.15 -1.99 -21.16
N HIS A 79 -14.32 -1.10 -20.18
CA HIS A 79 -14.73 0.28 -20.37
C HIS A 79 -13.84 1.23 -19.56
N PRO A 80 -12.64 1.60 -20.06
CA PRO A 80 -11.69 2.41 -19.29
C PRO A 80 -12.19 3.81 -18.92
N SER A 81 -13.12 4.36 -19.70
CA SER A 81 -13.68 5.71 -19.57
C SER A 81 -14.93 5.80 -18.69
N ILE A 82 -15.44 4.68 -18.15
CA ILE A 82 -16.64 4.68 -17.32
C ILE A 82 -16.45 5.46 -16.00
N SER A 83 -17.49 6.16 -15.55
CA SER A 83 -17.43 6.92 -14.31
C SER A 83 -17.39 5.99 -13.09
N VAL A 84 -16.70 6.41 -12.03
CA VAL A 84 -16.62 5.66 -10.76
C VAL A 84 -18.02 5.47 -10.15
N ARG A 85 -18.89 6.47 -10.30
CA ARG A 85 -20.25 6.45 -9.76
C ARG A 85 -21.12 5.40 -10.46
N ASP A 86 -20.96 5.23 -11.77
CA ASP A 86 -21.74 4.23 -12.52
C ASP A 86 -21.26 2.81 -12.22
N VAL A 87 -19.95 2.61 -12.07
CA VAL A 87 -19.39 1.33 -11.61
C VAL A 87 -19.90 0.99 -10.21
N ALA A 88 -19.93 1.96 -9.31
CA ALA A 88 -20.44 1.79 -7.96
C ALA A 88 -21.92 1.35 -7.95
N LYS A 89 -22.78 2.02 -8.73
CA LYS A 89 -24.18 1.63 -8.92
C LYS A 89 -24.31 0.20 -9.48
N LYS A 90 -23.53 -0.14 -10.50
CA LYS A 90 -23.59 -1.46 -11.16
C LYS A 90 -23.19 -2.62 -10.25
N ILE A 91 -22.28 -2.38 -9.30
CA ILE A 91 -21.75 -3.42 -8.41
C ILE A 91 -22.47 -3.44 -7.05
N GLY A 92 -23.25 -2.40 -6.72
CA GLY A 92 -23.86 -2.24 -5.41
C GLY A 92 -22.81 -1.94 -4.33
N SER A 93 -21.82 -1.10 -4.64
CA SER A 93 -20.77 -0.70 -3.71
C SER A 93 -20.66 0.82 -3.58
N SER A 94 -19.96 1.32 -2.56
CA SER A 94 -19.75 2.76 -2.42
C SER A 94 -18.73 3.26 -3.44
N SER A 95 -18.92 4.49 -3.93
CA SER A 95 -17.98 5.15 -4.85
C SER A 95 -16.57 5.25 -4.27
N SER A 96 -16.46 5.51 -2.97
CA SER A 96 -15.19 5.52 -2.23
C SER A 96 -14.48 4.17 -2.26
N ASN A 97 -15.22 3.05 -2.15
CA ASN A 97 -14.64 1.72 -2.26
C ASN A 97 -14.15 1.42 -3.68
N VAL A 98 -14.94 1.76 -4.70
CA VAL A 98 -14.55 1.60 -6.11
C VAL A 98 -13.32 2.44 -6.45
N GLN A 99 -13.23 3.67 -5.94
CA GLN A 99 -12.05 4.53 -6.15
C GLN A 99 -10.78 3.93 -5.52
N LYS A 100 -10.90 3.36 -4.31
CA LYS A 100 -9.78 2.65 -3.66
C LYS A 100 -9.36 1.42 -4.45
N ILE A 101 -10.32 0.63 -4.94
CA ILE A 101 -10.04 -0.54 -5.80
C ILE A 101 -9.33 -0.09 -7.08
N LYS A 102 -9.84 0.95 -7.75
CA LYS A 102 -9.25 1.49 -8.98
C LYS A 102 -7.78 1.89 -8.81
N LYS A 103 -7.45 2.54 -7.69
CA LYS A 103 -6.06 2.88 -7.33
C LYS A 103 -5.20 1.61 -7.16
N ARG A 104 -5.73 0.55 -6.55
CA ARG A 104 -5.02 -0.73 -6.37
C ARG A 104 -4.83 -1.51 -7.66
N CYS A 105 -5.85 -1.56 -8.54
CA CYS A 105 -5.72 -2.17 -9.86
C CYS A 105 -4.78 -1.35 -10.80
N ASN A 106 -4.20 -0.23 -10.32
CA ASN A 106 -3.36 0.70 -11.08
C ASN A 106 -4.01 1.23 -12.37
N ILE A 107 -5.33 1.46 -12.33
CA ILE A 107 -6.10 1.91 -13.51
C ILE A 107 -6.05 3.43 -13.56
N LYS A 108 -5.18 3.95 -14.43
CA LYS A 108 -5.06 5.38 -14.70
C LYS A 108 -6.23 5.85 -15.55
N THR A 109 -6.89 6.92 -15.13
CA THR A 109 -7.85 7.63 -15.97
C THR A 109 -7.13 8.78 -16.63
N TYR A 110 -6.99 8.72 -17.94
CA TYR A 110 -6.52 9.86 -18.73
C TYR A 110 -7.73 10.62 -19.27
N LYS A 111 -7.63 11.95 -19.31
CA LYS A 111 -8.58 12.74 -20.10
C LYS A 111 -8.34 12.38 -21.57
N LYS A 112 -9.39 11.97 -22.29
CA LYS A 112 -9.30 11.74 -23.74
C LYS A 112 -8.89 13.05 -24.41
N GLN A 113 -7.76 13.06 -25.11
CA GLN A 113 -7.36 14.21 -25.91
C GLN A 113 -8.35 14.38 -27.07
N LYS A 114 -8.68 15.64 -27.39
CA LYS A 114 -9.53 15.93 -28.55
C LYS A 114 -8.74 15.60 -29.81
N ALA A 115 -9.10 14.51 -30.47
CA ALA A 115 -8.56 14.24 -31.80
C ALA A 115 -9.02 15.35 -32.76
N PRO A 116 -8.12 15.85 -33.64
CA PRO A 116 -8.53 16.80 -34.66
C PRO A 116 -9.56 16.14 -35.57
N LYS A 117 -10.66 16.84 -35.84
CA LYS A 117 -11.70 16.38 -36.76
C LYS A 117 -11.19 16.55 -38.20
N ARG A 118 -10.46 15.56 -38.72
CA ARG A 118 -9.96 15.55 -40.09
C ARG A 118 -10.91 14.79 -41.01
N THR A 119 -11.12 15.30 -42.21
CA THR A 119 -11.65 14.49 -43.32
C THR A 119 -10.59 13.49 -43.78
N THR A 120 -10.99 12.49 -44.57
CA THR A 120 -10.07 11.47 -45.11
C THR A 120 -8.93 12.10 -45.90
N GLU A 121 -9.23 13.11 -46.72
CA GLU A 121 -8.22 13.85 -47.51
C GLU A 121 -7.24 14.61 -46.61
N GLN A 122 -7.76 15.33 -45.61
CA GLN A 122 -6.93 16.06 -44.64
C GLN A 122 -6.03 15.13 -43.83
N TYR A 123 -6.52 13.93 -43.51
CA TYR A 123 -5.74 12.90 -42.84
C TYR A 123 -4.59 12.38 -43.73
N ASN A 124 -4.89 12.04 -44.98
CA ASN A 124 -3.88 11.57 -45.94
C ASN A 124 -2.82 12.64 -46.23
N TRP A 125 -3.23 13.90 -46.36
CA TRP A 125 -2.31 15.02 -46.52
C TRP A 125 -1.41 15.22 -45.28
N ALA A 126 -1.97 15.12 -44.07
CA ALA A 126 -1.19 15.21 -42.84
C ALA A 126 -0.14 14.09 -42.74
N ILE A 127 -0.49 12.86 -43.13
CA ILE A 127 0.46 11.75 -43.20
C ILE A 127 1.58 12.06 -44.19
N ARG A 128 1.24 12.43 -45.44
CA ARG A 128 2.23 12.72 -46.48
C ARG A 128 3.18 13.84 -46.07
N ARG A 129 2.66 14.93 -45.51
CA ARG A 129 3.46 16.05 -45.00
C ARG A 129 4.38 15.63 -43.86
N SER A 130 3.91 14.82 -42.91
CA SER A 130 4.76 14.35 -41.81
C SER A 130 5.93 13.48 -42.29
N ARG A 131 5.72 12.64 -43.32
CA ARG A 131 6.78 11.84 -43.94
C ARG A 131 7.81 12.71 -44.65
N LEU A 132 7.37 13.70 -45.43
CA LEU A 132 8.27 14.62 -46.12
C LEU A 132 9.13 15.42 -45.12
N LEU A 133 8.52 15.95 -44.05
CA LEU A 133 9.26 16.67 -43.02
C LEU A 133 10.28 15.78 -42.29
N TYR A 134 9.92 14.52 -42.04
CA TYR A 134 10.84 13.55 -41.42
C TYR A 134 12.03 13.23 -42.34
N GLN A 135 11.78 13.02 -43.63
CA GLN A 135 12.85 12.80 -44.60
C GLN A 135 13.80 14.00 -44.71
N MET A 136 13.26 15.21 -44.78
CA MET A 136 14.05 16.45 -44.78
C MET A 136 14.90 16.63 -43.51
N LEU A 137 14.39 16.18 -42.35
CA LEU A 137 15.14 16.22 -41.10
C LEU A 137 16.34 15.26 -41.10
N LEU A 138 16.17 14.06 -41.67
CA LEU A 138 17.24 13.07 -41.81
C LEU A 138 18.34 13.56 -42.75
N GLU A 139 17.95 14.02 -43.95
CA GLU A 139 18.89 14.55 -44.96
C GLU A 139 19.68 15.76 -44.43
N ARG A 140 19.09 16.54 -43.51
CA ARG A 140 19.75 17.69 -42.87
C ARG A 140 20.64 17.31 -41.68
N SER A 141 20.40 16.18 -41.02
CA SER A 141 21.24 15.69 -39.92
C SER A 141 22.49 14.93 -40.39
N ASP A 142 22.52 14.56 -41.68
CA ASP A 142 23.63 13.84 -42.31
C ASP A 142 24.71 14.77 -42.91
N HIS A 143 24.58 16.09 -42.70
CA HIS A 143 25.53 17.15 -43.06
C HIS A 143 26.02 17.90 -41.82
#